data_AF-A0A431UXY4-F1
#
_entry.id   AF-A0A431UXY4-F1
#
_cell.length_a   1.000
_cell.length_b   1.000
_cell.length_c   1.000
_cell.angle_alpha   90.00
_cell.angle_beta   90.00
_cell.angle_gamma   90.00
#
_symmetry.space_group_name_H-M   'P 1'
#
loop_
_entity.id
_entity.type
_entity.pdbx_description
1 polymer ?
#
loop_
_entity_poly.entity_id
_entity_poly.type
_entity_poly.pdbx_seq_one_letter_code
_entity_poly.pdbx_strand_id
1 'polypeptide(L)'
;MSDDNPIKRWTAKRKAAVVMDIFKGKTTAAEVARQHDLTVSEVEGWIDEAQRSMENGFKARPKDLRERYESELRETKEALGEAHLQIYALKKFKRLLDEDENS
;
A
#
# COMPACT_ATOMS: atom_id res chain seq x y z
N MET A 1 -33.82 -23.30 6.09
CA MET A 1 -32.97 -22.84 7.19
C MET A 1 -31.83 -22.09 6.53
N SER A 2 -31.84 -20.77 6.64
CA SER A 2 -30.81 -19.94 6.03
C SER A 2 -29.54 -20.11 6.85
N ASP A 3 -28.49 -20.68 6.25
CA ASP A 3 -27.15 -20.66 6.80
C ASP A 3 -26.61 -19.22 6.74
N ASP A 4 -27.11 -18.37 7.63
CA ASP A 4 -26.46 -17.13 8.03
C ASP A 4 -25.21 -17.53 8.82
N ASN A 5 -24.16 -17.91 8.11
CA ASN A 5 -22.82 -17.95 8.68
C ASN A 5 -22.20 -16.56 8.43
N PRO A 6 -22.38 -15.58 9.34
CA PRO A 6 -21.83 -14.25 9.15
C PRO A 6 -20.32 -14.41 9.04
N ILE A 7 -19.77 -14.15 7.85
CA ILE A 7 -18.34 -14.19 7.59
C ILE A 7 -17.66 -13.36 8.70
N LYS A 8 -16.98 -14.04 9.63
CA LYS A 8 -16.22 -13.39 10.70
C LYS A 8 -15.05 -12.67 10.04
N ARG A 9 -15.28 -11.42 9.63
CA ARG A 9 -14.31 -10.63 8.89
C ARG A 9 -13.10 -10.34 9.78
N TRP A 10 -11.96 -10.91 9.44
CA TRP A 10 -10.68 -10.58 10.06
C TRP A 10 -10.21 -9.20 9.58
N THR A 11 -10.43 -8.19 10.41
CA THR A 11 -9.85 -6.86 10.17
C THR A 11 -8.37 -6.85 10.55
N ALA A 12 -7.58 -5.98 9.91
CA ALA A 12 -6.15 -5.82 10.21
C ALA A 12 -5.90 -5.61 11.72
N LYS A 13 -6.75 -4.79 12.37
CA LYS A 13 -6.67 -4.53 13.82
C LYS A 13 -6.88 -5.80 14.65
N ARG A 14 -7.86 -6.63 14.30
CA ARG A 14 -8.14 -7.88 15.04
C ARG A 14 -7.04 -8.91 14.85
N LYS A 15 -6.56 -9.08 13.61
CA LYS A 15 -5.44 -9.97 13.27
C LYS A 15 -4.17 -9.58 14.04
N ALA A 16 -3.84 -8.28 14.07
CA ALA A 16 -2.69 -7.77 14.82
C ALA A 16 -2.81 -8.02 16.34
N ALA A 17 -4.00 -7.83 16.92
CA ALA A 17 -4.21 -8.10 18.35
C ALA A 17 -3.96 -9.57 18.71
N VAL A 18 -4.47 -10.49 17.89
CA VAL A 18 -4.29 -11.93 18.08
C VAL A 18 -2.82 -12.34 17.94
N VAL A 19 -2.14 -11.89 16.88
CA VAL A 19 -0.71 -12.15 16.70
C VAL A 19 0.10 -11.60 17.88
N MET A 20 -0.27 -10.43 18.42
CA MET A 20 0.41 -9.85 19.58
C MET A 20 0.19 -10.67 20.87
N ASP A 21 -1.00 -11.22 21.08
CA ASP A 21 -1.26 -12.09 22.23
C ASP A 21 -0.52 -13.43 22.11
N ILE A 22 -0.30 -13.93 20.90
CA ILE A 22 0.59 -15.08 20.63
C ILE A 22 2.04 -14.73 20.98
N PHE A 23 2.58 -13.59 20.52
CA PHE A 23 3.93 -13.16 20.87
C PHE A 23 4.13 -12.94 22.37
N LYS A 24 3.09 -12.51 23.08
CA LYS A 24 3.10 -12.37 24.55
C LYS A 24 2.92 -13.70 25.29
N GLY A 25 2.74 -14.82 24.59
CA GLY A 25 2.54 -16.15 25.17
C GLY A 25 1.20 -16.33 25.89
N LYS A 26 0.21 -15.45 25.66
CA LYS A 26 -1.12 -15.55 26.29
C LYS A 26 -2.01 -16.59 25.62
N THR A 27 -1.75 -16.88 24.34
CA THR A 27 -2.42 -17.92 23.57
C THR A 27 -1.45 -18.50 22.55
N THR A 28 -1.79 -19.66 21.98
CA THR A 28 -1.01 -20.32 20.94
C THR A 28 -1.71 -20.26 19.58
N ALA A 29 -0.97 -20.39 18.48
CA ALA A 29 -1.55 -20.46 17.14
C ALA A 29 -2.60 -21.58 17.02
N ALA A 30 -2.37 -22.73 17.66
CA ALA A 30 -3.30 -23.85 17.70
C ALA A 30 -4.58 -23.58 18.51
N GLU A 31 -4.50 -22.79 19.58
CA GLU A 31 -5.69 -22.36 20.33
C GLU A 31 -6.53 -21.38 19.54
N VAL A 32 -5.89 -20.38 18.92
CA VAL A 32 -6.55 -19.38 18.07
C VAL A 32 -7.24 -20.06 16.90
N ALA A 33 -6.55 -20.99 16.23
CA ALA A 33 -7.09 -21.78 15.14
C ALA A 33 -8.38 -22.49 15.55
N ARG A 34 -8.35 -23.22 16.66
CA ARG A 34 -9.54 -23.94 17.19
C ARG A 34 -10.66 -23.01 17.63
N GLN A 35 -10.36 -21.88 18.28
CA GLN A 35 -11.37 -20.95 18.81
C GLN A 35 -12.07 -20.13 17.73
N HIS A 36 -11.42 -19.95 16.59
CA HIS A 36 -11.92 -19.07 15.53
C HIS A 36 -12.20 -19.79 14.21
N ASP A 37 -12.16 -21.12 14.21
CA ASP A 37 -12.40 -21.97 13.04
C ASP A 37 -11.47 -21.59 11.88
N LEU A 38 -10.18 -21.43 12.21
CA LEU A 38 -9.10 -21.19 11.27
C LEU A 38 -8.17 -22.40 11.22
N THR A 39 -7.42 -22.51 10.14
CA THR A 39 -6.30 -23.43 10.10
C THR A 39 -5.11 -22.87 10.88
N VAL A 40 -4.27 -23.76 11.43
CA VAL A 40 -3.02 -23.34 12.09
C VAL A 40 -2.13 -22.57 11.10
N SER A 41 -2.09 -23.01 9.84
CA SER A 41 -1.30 -22.37 8.77
C SER A 41 -1.74 -20.93 8.48
N GLU A 42 -3.04 -20.62 8.54
CA GLU A 42 -3.50 -19.23 8.39
C GLU A 42 -2.97 -18.33 9.52
N VAL A 43 -3.02 -18.82 10.76
CA VAL A 43 -2.52 -18.07 11.93
C VAL A 43 -1.01 -17.91 11.87
N GLU A 44 -0.28 -18.96 11.46
CA GLU A 44 1.17 -18.90 11.23
C GLU A 44 1.53 -17.91 10.13
N GLY A 45 0.78 -17.90 9.02
CA GLY A 45 0.98 -16.91 7.96
C GLY A 45 0.81 -15.47 8.44
N TRP A 46 -0.07 -15.23 9.43
CA TRP A 46 -0.23 -13.91 10.04
C TRP A 46 0.96 -13.52 10.91
N ILE A 47 1.54 -14.49 11.62
CA ILE A 47 2.75 -14.31 12.43
C ILE A 47 3.92 -13.95 11.52
N ASP A 48 4.12 -14.69 10.43
CA ASP A 48 5.17 -14.45 9.44
C ASP A 48 5.05 -13.05 8.81
N GLU A 49 3.84 -12.66 8.40
CA GLU A 49 3.57 -11.33 7.84
C GLU A 49 3.91 -10.22 8.85
N ALA A 50 3.56 -10.41 10.13
CA ALA A 50 3.86 -9.46 11.18
C ALA A 50 5.38 -9.35 11.44
N GLN A 51 6.11 -10.46 11.43
CA GLN A 51 7.57 -10.47 11.58
C GLN A 51 8.27 -9.74 10.42
N ARG A 52 7.88 -10.04 9.17
CA ARG A 52 8.43 -9.35 7.98
C ARG A 52 8.12 -7.86 8.02
N SER A 53 6.90 -7.48 8.38
CA SER A 53 6.49 -6.07 8.49
C SER A 53 7.28 -5.34 9.57
N MET A 54 7.55 -6.00 10.70
CA MET A 54 8.36 -5.47 11.78
C MET A 54 9.83 -5.28 11.35
N GLU A 55 10.42 -6.27 10.69
CA GLU A 55 11.78 -6.19 10.15
C GLU A 55 11.91 -5.04 9.13
N ASN A 56 10.95 -4.94 8.20
CA ASN A 56 10.90 -3.84 7.25
C ASN A 56 10.71 -2.48 7.94
N GLY A 57 9.89 -2.43 8.99
CA GLY A 57 9.71 -1.23 9.82
C GLY A 57 10.98 -0.80 10.53
N PHE A 58 11.81 -1.73 11.00
CA PHE A 58 13.10 -1.43 11.60
C PHE A 58 14.15 -1.01 10.57
N LYS A 59 14.10 -1.56 9.35
CA LYS A 59 14.97 -1.16 8.23
C LYS A 59 14.60 0.22 7.68
N ALA A 60 13.32 0.55 7.64
CA ALA A 60 12.83 1.82 7.14
C ALA A 60 13.16 2.94 8.14
N ARG A 61 14.20 3.74 7.87
CA ARG A 61 14.38 5.01 8.58
C ARG A 61 13.24 5.95 8.17
N PRO A 62 12.50 6.56 9.12
CA PRO A 62 11.40 7.45 8.78
C PRO A 62 11.80 8.64 7.88
N LYS A 63 13.06 9.08 7.95
CA LYS A 63 13.62 10.12 7.08
C LYS A 63 13.75 9.63 5.62
N ASP A 64 14.28 8.43 5.42
CA ASP A 64 14.49 7.84 4.10
C ASP A 64 13.16 7.61 3.36
N LEU A 65 12.09 7.24 4.08
CA LEU A 65 10.78 7.03 3.47
C LEU A 65 10.18 8.35 2.98
N ARG A 66 10.27 9.41 3.80
CA ARG A 66 9.79 10.74 3.41
C ARG A 66 10.59 11.31 2.24
N GLU A 67 11.91 11.17 2.29
CA GLU A 67 12.81 11.62 1.22
C GLU A 67 12.54 10.91 -0.10
N ARG A 68 12.28 9.59 -0.07
CA ARG A 68 11.85 8.83 -1.26
C ARG A 68 10.54 9.35 -1.83
N TYR A 69 9.52 9.54 -1.00
CA TYR A 69 8.24 10.10 -1.47
C TYR A 69 8.39 11.53 -2.01
N GLU A 70 9.21 12.37 -1.38
CA GLU A 70 9.48 13.72 -1.86
C GLU A 70 10.24 13.71 -3.20
N SER A 71 11.19 12.78 -3.40
CA SER A 71 11.91 12.61 -4.68
C SER A 71 11.00 12.13 -5.79
N GLU A 72 10.20 11.08 -5.55
CA GLU A 72 9.22 10.57 -6.53
C GLU A 72 8.20 11.65 -6.92
N LEU A 73 7.74 12.43 -5.93
CA LEU A 73 6.82 13.53 -6.16
C LEU A 73 7.46 14.65 -7.01
N ARG A 74 8.74 14.95 -6.77
CA ARG A 74 9.48 15.94 -7.55
C ARG A 74 9.64 15.49 -9.00
N GLU A 75 10.15 14.27 -9.23
CA GLU A 75 10.35 13.72 -10.58
C GLU A 75 9.05 13.69 -11.38
N THR A 76 7.95 13.26 -10.74
CA THR A 76 6.63 13.25 -11.37
C THR A 76 6.17 14.66 -11.75
N LYS A 77 6.37 15.65 -10.88
CA LYS A 77 6.00 17.06 -11.15
C LYS A 77 6.84 17.67 -12.27
N GLU A 78 8.14 17.35 -12.32
CA GLU A 78 9.05 17.80 -13.36
C GLU A 78 8.64 17.25 -14.72
N ALA A 79 8.41 15.93 -14.83
CA ALA A 79 7.94 15.29 -16.07
C ALA A 79 6.58 15.86 -16.53
N LEU A 80 5.66 16.10 -15.59
CA LEU A 80 4.38 16.74 -15.90
C LEU A 80 4.58 18.19 -16.42
N GLY A 81 5.49 18.95 -15.82
CA GLY A 81 5.84 20.29 -16.25
C GLY A 81 6.42 20.32 -17.66
N GLU A 82 7.36 19.43 -17.95
CA GLU A 82 7.95 19.27 -19.28
C GLU A 82 6.89 18.91 -20.34
N ALA A 83 6.02 17.96 -20.05
CA ALA A 83 4.93 17.59 -20.94
C ALA A 83 4.00 18.78 -21.23
N HIS A 84 3.65 19.57 -20.20
CA HIS A 84 2.85 20.79 -20.40
C HIS A 84 3.55 21.83 -21.28
N LEU A 85 4.87 22.02 -21.12
CA LEU A 85 5.66 22.93 -21.96
C LEU A 85 5.69 22.45 -23.42
N GLN A 86 5.87 21.16 -23.65
CA GLN A 86 5.81 20.58 -25.00
C GLN A 86 4.44 20.78 -25.65
N ILE A 87 3.36 20.52 -24.91
CA ILE A 87 1.98 20.76 -25.38
C ILE A 87 1.78 22.24 -25.72
N TYR A 88 2.26 23.15 -24.88
CA TYR A 88 2.15 24.59 -25.10
C TYR A 88 2.90 25.01 -26.37
N ALA A 89 4.14 24.55 -26.54
CA ALA A 89 4.96 24.85 -27.71
C ALA A 89 4.30 24.34 -29.01
N LEU A 90 3.80 23.10 -29.02
CA LEU A 90 3.08 22.52 -30.16
C LEU A 90 1.83 23.32 -30.52
N LYS A 91 1.02 23.71 -29.52
CA LYS A 91 -0.18 24.54 -29.74
C LYS A 91 0.17 25.94 -30.23
N LYS A 92 1.30 26.51 -29.84
CA LYS A 92 1.76 27.81 -30.33
C LYS A 92 2.26 27.71 -31.77
N PHE A 93 3.07 26.70 -32.08
CA PHE A 93 3.58 26.45 -33.43
C PHE A 93 2.45 26.22 -34.42
N LYS A 94 1.46 25.39 -34.06
CA LYS A 94 0.27 25.16 -34.89
C LYS A 94 -0.46 26.46 -35.24
N ARG A 95 -0.70 27.34 -34.25
CA ARG A 95 -1.36 28.63 -34.49
C ARG A 95 -0.61 29.50 -35.48
N LEU A 96 0.72 29.54 -35.40
CA LEU A 96 1.55 30.32 -36.32
C LEU A 96 1.49 29.76 -37.74
N LEU A 97 1.46 28.44 -37.92
CA LEU A 97 1.26 27.82 -39.23
C LEU A 97 -0.13 28.12 -39.79
N ASP A 98 -1.17 27.99 -38.96
CA ASP A 98 -2.55 28.31 -39.35
C ASP A 98 -2.69 29.80 -39.75
N GLU A 99 -1.93 30.72 -39.14
CA GLU A 99 -1.89 32.14 -39.49
C GLU A 99 -1.16 32.43 -40.82
N ASP A 100 -0.06 31.73 -41.10
CA ASP A 100 0.73 31.87 -42.35
C ASP A 100 -0.02 31.30 -43.57
N GLU A 101 -0.72 30.17 -43.42
CA GLU A 101 -1.52 29.56 -44.49
C GLU A 101 -2.76 30.40 -44.89
N ASN A 102 -3.25 31.26 -43.99
CA ASN A 102 -4.44 32.09 -44.22
C ASN A 102 -4.11 33.54 -44.62
N SER A 103 -2.82 33.88 -44.80
CA SER A 103 -2.36 35.22 -45.22
C SER A 103 -1.99 35.29 -46.69
#